data_AF-A0A970AVZ9-F1
#
_entry.id   AF-A0A970AVZ9-F1
#
_cell.length_a   1.000
_cell.length_b   1.000
_cell.length_c   1.000
_cell.angle_alpha   90.00
_cell.angle_beta   90.00
_cell.angle_gamma   90.00
#
_symmetry.space_group_name_H-M   'P 1'
#
loop_
_entity.id
_entity.type
_entity.pdbx_description
1 polymer ?
#
loop_
_entity_poly.entity_id
_entity_poly.type
_entity_poly.pdbx_seq_one_letter_code
_entity_poly.pdbx_strand_id
1 'polypeptide(L)' 'MKQAKLKTIDEYIDTFPKKTKIALTKIRQIIQQESKQAIGMISYNIPTFKLGSKVVIHFGGFKII' A
#
# COMPACT_ATOMS: atom_id res chain seq x y z
N MET A 1 2.95 20.56 11.57
CA MET A 1 2.00 20.13 10.51
C MET A 1 1.49 18.74 10.86
N LYS A 2 0.18 18.55 11.05
CA LYS A 2 -0.41 17.24 11.37
C LYS A 2 -0.24 16.34 10.14
N GLN A 3 0.72 15.40 10.15
CA GLN A 3 0.71 14.32 9.16
C GLN A 3 -0.60 13.56 9.35
N ALA A 4 -1.47 13.61 8.35
CA ALA A 4 -2.66 12.77 8.33
C ALA A 4 -2.16 11.31 8.36
N LYS A 5 -2.37 10.61 9.48
CA LYS A 5 -2.04 9.19 9.57
C LYS A 5 -2.97 8.47 8.60
N LEU A 6 -2.39 7.94 7.53
CA LEU A 6 -3.09 7.08 6.60
C LEU A 6 -3.49 5.80 7.34
N LYS A 7 -4.77 5.49 7.34
CA LYS A 7 -5.34 4.33 8.03
C LYS A 7 -5.41 3.11 7.13
N THR A 8 -5.50 3.32 5.81
CA THR A 8 -5.68 2.24 4.83
C THR A 8 -4.73 2.39 3.63
N ILE A 9 -4.49 1.27 2.94
CA ILE A 9 -3.76 1.26 1.66
C ILE A 9 -4.52 2.07 0.60
N ASP A 10 -5.86 2.05 0.63
CA ASP A 10 -6.70 2.83 -0.27
C ASP A 10 -6.47 4.33 -0.10
N GLU A 11 -6.48 4.83 1.14
CA GLU A 11 -6.16 6.22 1.44
C GLU A 11 -4.75 6.59 0.97
N TYR A 12 -3.76 5.70 1.14
CA TYR A 12 -2.39 5.92 0.64
C TYR A 12 -2.36 6.05 -0.87
N ILE A 13 -2.97 5.11 -1.60
CA ILE A 13 -3.04 5.13 -3.06
C ILE A 13 -3.74 6.41 -3.52
N ASP A 14 -4.76 6.86 -2.80
CA ASP A 14 -5.53 8.03 -3.17
C ASP A 14 -4.75 9.35 -3.14
N THR A 15 -3.62 9.40 -2.43
CA THR A 15 -2.72 10.56 -2.40
C THR A 15 -1.92 10.77 -3.70
N PHE A 16 -1.90 9.79 -4.61
CA PHE A 16 -1.07 9.81 -5.82
C PHE A 16 -1.84 10.26 -7.08
N PRO A 17 -1.15 10.75 -8.13
CA PRO A 17 -1.79 11.03 -9.42
C PRO A 17 -2.24 9.74 -10.13
N LYS A 18 -3.22 9.86 -11.04
CA LYS A 18 -3.91 8.73 -11.72
C LYS A 18 -2.98 7.63 -12.23
N LYS A 19 -1.86 7.98 -12.86
CA LYS A 19 -0.88 7.02 -13.40
C LYS A 19 -0.28 6.14 -12.30
N THR A 20 0.15 6.76 -11.19
CA THR A 20 0.71 6.06 -10.04
C THR A 20 -0.35 5.29 -9.28
N LYS A 21 -1.58 5.82 -9.15
CA LYS A 21 -2.71 5.07 -8.58
C LYS A 21 -2.92 3.74 -9.30
N ILE A 22 -3.01 3.76 -10.63
CA ILE A 22 -3.21 2.56 -11.45
C ILE A 22 -2.10 1.52 -11.20
N ALA A 23 -0.83 1.96 -11.13
CA ALA A 23 0.28 1.06 -10.85
C ALA A 23 0.21 0.44 -9.45
N LEU A 24 -0.04 1.26 -8.42
CA LEU A 24 -0.15 0.79 -7.03
C LEU A 24 -1.34 -0.15 -6.82
N THR A 25 -2.47 0.13 -7.46
CA THR A 25 -3.64 -0.76 -7.44
C THR A 25 -3.32 -2.11 -8.06
N LYS A 26 -2.61 -2.14 -9.19
CA LYS A 26 -2.17 -3.41 -9.81
C LYS A 26 -1.25 -4.20 -8.90
N ILE A 27 -0.27 -3.54 -8.27
CA ILE A 27 0.63 -4.21 -7.30
C ILE A 27 -0.18 -4.83 -6.16
N ARG A 28 -1.12 -4.08 -5.58
CA ARG A 28 -2.00 -4.58 -4.51
C ARG A 28 -2.81 -5.81 -4.97
N GLN A 29 -3.39 -5.76 -6.17
CA GLN A 29 -4.16 -6.87 -6.73
C GLN A 29 -3.31 -8.12 -6.91
N ILE A 30 -2.11 -7.99 -7.47
CA ILE A 30 -1.18 -9.11 -7.66
C ILE A 30 -0.83 -9.74 -6.29
N ILE A 31 -0.46 -8.93 -5.30
CA ILE A 31 -0.13 -9.44 -3.95
C ILE A 31 -1.31 -10.21 -3.35
N GLN A 32 -2.53 -9.71 -3.53
CA GLN A 32 -3.73 -10.34 -2.97
C GLN A 32 -4.16 -11.61 -3.73
N GLN A 33 -3.85 -11.70 -5.03
CA GLN A 33 -4.05 -12.90 -5.83
C GLN A 33 -3.07 -14.01 -5.44
N GLU A 34 -1.78 -13.67 -5.32
CA GLU A 34 -0.72 -14.61 -4.93
C GLU A 34 -0.81 -15.02 -3.45
N SER A 35 -1.29 -14.12 -2.59
CA SER A 35 -1.38 -14.36 -1.15
C SER A 35 -2.71 -13.90 -0.59
N LYS A 36 -3.76 -14.71 -0.79
CA LYS A 36 -5.11 -14.44 -0.25
C LYS A 36 -5.16 -14.29 1.27
N GLN A 37 -4.19 -14.88 1.98
CA GLN A 37 -4.06 -14.80 3.43
C GLN A 37 -3.29 -13.56 3.91
N ALA A 38 -2.67 -12.80 3.00
CA ALA A 38 -1.95 -11.60 3.36
C ALA A 38 -2.91 -10.48 3.75
N ILE A 39 -2.67 -9.88 4.91
CA ILE A 39 -3.44 -8.76 5.45
C ILE A 39 -2.71 -7.47 5.10
N GLY A 40 -3.38 -6.57 4.40
CA GLY A 40 -2.87 -5.23 4.10
C GLY A 40 -3.00 -4.30 5.31
N MET A 41 -1.94 -3.56 5.61
CA MET A 41 -1.88 -2.54 6.66
C MET A 41 -0.99 -1.37 6.23
N ILE A 42 -1.01 -0.30 7.01
CA ILE A 42 -0.04 0.80 6.89
C ILE A 42 0.99 0.66 8.02
N SER A 43 2.27 0.64 7.67
CA SER A 43 3.39 0.67 8.61
C SER A 43 4.34 1.79 8.20
N TYR A 44 4.71 2.69 9.12
CA TYR A 44 5.53 3.87 8.80
C TYR A 44 4.98 4.72 7.64
N ASN A 45 3.65 4.85 7.53
CA ASN A 45 2.94 5.48 6.40
C ASN A 45 3.19 4.81 5.03
N ILE A 46 3.63 3.55 5.01
CA ILE A 46 3.88 2.75 3.80
C ILE A 46 2.94 1.55 3.76
N PRO A 47 2.26 1.29 2.63
CA PRO A 47 1.53 0.05 2.39
C PRO A 47 2.38 -1.18 2.65
N THR A 48 1.86 -2.05 3.52
CA THR A 48 2.56 -3.22 4.02
C THR A 48 1.63 -4.39 4.03
N PHE A 49 2.09 -5.53 3.52
CA PHE A 49 1.38 -6.80 3.63
C PHE A 49 2.08 -7.70 4.63
N LYS A 50 1.28 -8.31 5.51
CA LYS A 50 1.73 -9.33 6.47
C LYS A 50 1.02 -10.65 6.23
N LEU A 51 1.74 -11.76 6.39
CA LEU A 51 1.20 -13.11 6.41
C LEU A 51 1.39 -13.66 7.83
N GLY A 52 0.29 -13.85 8.56
CA GLY A 52 0.34 -14.15 9.99
C GLY A 52 1.04 -13.03 10.78
N SER A 53 2.14 -13.37 11.44
CA SER A 53 2.98 -12.44 12.22
C SER A 53 4.15 -11.83 11.43
N LYS A 54 4.43 -12.30 10.20
CA LYS A 54 5.59 -11.87 9.42
C LYS A 54 5.19 -10.85 8.36
N VAL A 55 5.94 -9.75 8.28
CA VAL A 55 5.83 -8.82 7.16
C VAL A 55 6.48 -9.44 5.93
N VAL A 56 5.73 -9.49 4.82
CA VAL A 56 6.20 -10.09 3.57
C VAL A 56 6.66 -9.02 2.57
N ILE A 57 5.93 -7.90 2.47
CA ILE A 57 6.16 -6.90 1.44
C ILE A 57 5.83 -5.51 1.98
N HIS A 58 6.74 -4.57 1.74
CA HIS A 58 6.46 -3.13 1.74
C HIS A 58 6.48 -2.63 0.30
N PHE A 59 5.53 -1.79 -0.07
CA PHE A 59 5.54 -1.15 -1.38
C PHE A 59 5.04 0.28 -1.27
N GLY A 60 5.57 1.17 -2.10
CA GLY A 60 5.25 2.58 -2.07
C GLY A 60 5.33 3.22 -3.45
N GLY A 61 4.55 4.26 -3.66
CA GLY A 61 4.64 5.10 -4.84
C GLY A 61 5.65 6.22 -4.61
N PHE A 62 6.43 6.53 -5.65
CA PHE A 62 7.19 7.76 -5.69
C PHE A 62 6.44 8.81 -6.51
N LYS A 63 6.29 10.01 -5.95
CA LYS A 63 5.77 11.16 -6.68
C LYS A 63 6.96 11.94 -7.23
N ILE A 64 7.14 11.90 -8.55
CA ILE A 64 8.02 12.84 -9.24
C ILE A 64 7.25 14.17 -9.23
N ILE A 65 7.79 15.14 -8.48
CA ILE A 65 7.30 16.52 -8.42
C ILE A 65 7.80 17.24 -9.66
#